data_AF-A0A5B8BXG9-F1
#
_entry.id   AF-A0A5B8BXG9-F1
#
_cell.length_a   1.000
_cell.length_b   1.000
_cell.length_c   1.000
_cell.angle_alpha   90.00
_cell.angle_beta   90.00
_cell.angle_gamma   90.00
#
_symmetry.space_group_name_H-M   'P 1'
#
loop_
_entity.id
_entity.type
_entity.pdbx_description
1 polymer ?
#
loop_
_entity_poly.entity_id
_entity_poly.type
_entity_poly.pdbx_seq_one_letter_code
_entity_poly.pdbx_strand_id
1 'polypeptide(L)'
;MTRHTTLPLLMGAAMGAMMLMMLHGLLTGESSGAALALFVAAPAAIAALALAAAFFAARLSPRLRRLAARVHRPSLRHAGQMLGAAALTAGSIHLILHGLT
;
A
#
# COMPACT_ATOMS: atom_id res chain seq x y z
N MET A 1 19.84 -12.59 0.50
CA MET A 1 18.43 -12.22 0.75
C MET A 1 17.53 -13.26 0.08
N THR A 2 16.52 -13.78 0.78
CA THR A 2 15.56 -14.74 0.18
C THR A 2 14.48 -13.98 -0.59
N ARG A 3 13.88 -14.58 -1.64
CA ARG A 3 12.80 -13.95 -2.44
C ARG A 3 11.66 -13.38 -1.59
N HIS A 4 11.40 -13.98 -0.43
CA HIS A 4 10.42 -13.55 0.56
C HIS A 4 10.72 -12.20 1.24
N THR A 5 11.95 -11.68 1.12
CA THR A 5 12.38 -10.39 1.68
C THR A 5 12.67 -9.35 0.60
N THR A 6 13.11 -9.74 -0.59
CA THR A 6 13.42 -8.80 -1.67
C THR A 6 12.17 -8.23 -2.33
N LEU A 7 11.17 -9.08 -2.60
CA LEU A 7 9.92 -8.63 -3.23
C LEU A 7 9.15 -7.58 -2.40
N PRO A 8 8.96 -7.76 -1.08
CA PRO A 8 8.29 -6.76 -0.25
C PRO A 8 9.04 -5.42 -0.23
N LEU A 9 10.38 -5.44 -0.20
CA LEU A 9 11.18 -4.22 -0.22
C LEU A 9 11.03 -3.47 -1.55
N LEU A 10 11.11 -4.18 -2.68
CA LEU A 10 10.96 -3.57 -4.01
C LEU A 10 9.56 -3.01 -4.22
N MET A 11 8.53 -3.74 -3.82
CA MET A 11 7.14 -3.27 -3.90
C MET A 11 6.91 -2.07 -2.99
N GLY A 12 7.38 -2.11 -1.75
CA GLY A 12 7.31 -0.98 -0.83
C GLY A 12 7.98 0.27 -1.40
N ALA A 13 9.20 0.14 -1.92
CA ALA A 13 9.95 1.24 -2.54
C ALA A 13 9.21 1.85 -3.75
N ALA A 14 8.73 1.00 -4.67
CA ALA A 14 7.99 1.45 -5.85
C ALA A 14 6.69 2.16 -5.48
N MET A 15 5.94 1.61 -4.51
CA MET A 15 4.73 2.24 -4.00
C MET A 15 5.05 3.58 -3.32
N GLY A 16 6.08 3.64 -2.46
CA GLY A 16 6.51 4.88 -1.81
C GLY A 16 6.84 6.00 -2.80
N ALA A 17 7.57 5.69 -3.87
CA ALA A 17 7.88 6.65 -4.93
C ALA A 17 6.61 7.14 -5.66
N MET A 18 5.71 6.21 -6.02
CA MET A 18 4.44 6.55 -6.66
C MET A 18 3.57 7.46 -5.78
N MET A 19 3.43 7.09 -4.50
CA MET A 19 2.66 7.88 -3.52
C MET A 19 3.24 9.29 -3.36
N LEU A 20 4.57 9.40 -3.32
CA LEU A 20 5.23 10.70 -3.23
C LEU A 20 4.95 11.56 -4.48
N MET A 21 5.05 11.01 -5.69
CA MET A 21 4.76 11.79 -6.91
C MET A 21 3.32 12.31 -6.93
N MET A 22 2.36 11.46 -6.53
CA MET A 22 0.95 11.85 -6.49
C MET A 22 0.68 12.91 -5.42
N LEU A 23 1.27 12.75 -4.22
CA LEU A 23 1.13 13.72 -3.14
C LEU A 23 1.84 15.04 -3.45
N HIS A 24 2.99 14.99 -4.11
CA HIS A 24 3.74 16.16 -4.50
C HIS A 24 2.96 17.04 -5.48
N GLY A 25 2.44 16.45 -6.56
CA GLY A 25 1.61 17.18 -7.52
C GLY A 25 0.37 17.83 -6.89
N LEU A 26 -0.13 17.32 -5.76
CA LEU A 26 -1.23 17.95 -5.02
C LEU A 26 -0.77 19.16 -4.22
N LEU A 27 0.37 19.05 -3.55
CA LEU A 27 0.93 20.11 -2.71
C LEU A 27 1.50 21.27 -3.52
N THR A 28 1.93 21.03 -4.77
CA THR A 28 2.41 22.06 -5.69
C THR A 28 1.31 22.68 -6.56
N GLY A 29 0.06 22.23 -6.42
CA GLY A 29 -1.07 22.72 -7.21
C GLY A 29 -1.13 22.21 -8.65
N GLU A 30 -0.27 21.26 -9.03
CA GLU A 30 -0.27 20.61 -10.35
C GLU A 30 -1.41 19.59 -10.52
N SER A 31 -2.15 19.28 -9.44
CA SER A 31 -3.29 18.38 -9.46
C SER A 31 -4.42 18.87 -8.52
N SER A 32 -5.66 18.52 -8.84
CA SER A 32 -6.83 18.99 -8.09
C SER A 32 -7.01 18.20 -6.78
N GLY A 33 -7.56 18.83 -5.73
CA GLY A 33 -7.87 18.17 -4.46
C GLY A 33 -8.80 16.95 -4.60
N ALA A 34 -9.58 16.87 -5.69
CA ALA A 34 -10.37 15.70 -6.04
C ALA A 34 -9.52 14.46 -6.37
N ALA A 35 -8.31 14.65 -6.90
CA ALA A 35 -7.36 13.56 -7.18
C ALA A 35 -6.84 12.92 -5.88
N LEU A 36 -6.63 13.70 -4.81
CA LEU A 36 -6.28 13.18 -3.48
C LEU A 36 -7.40 12.34 -2.90
N ALA A 37 -8.63 12.88 -2.96
CA ALA A 37 -9.81 12.18 -2.47
C ALA A 37 -9.99 10.85 -3.19
N LEU A 38 -9.85 10.81 -4.52
CA LEU A 38 -9.87 9.56 -5.30
C LEU A 38 -8.70 8.63 -4.97
N PHE A 39 -7.49 9.16 -4.79
CA PHE A 39 -6.29 8.39 -4.48
C PHE A 39 -6.40 7.66 -3.14
N VAL A 40 -7.01 8.28 -2.13
CA VAL A 40 -7.21 7.65 -0.81
C VAL A 40 -8.51 6.85 -0.77
N ALA A 41 -9.61 7.45 -1.25
CA ALA A 41 -10.95 6.87 -1.10
C ALA A 41 -11.16 5.66 -2.02
N ALA A 42 -10.62 5.64 -3.24
CA ALA A 42 -10.85 4.51 -4.14
C ALA A 42 -10.18 3.22 -3.63
N PRO A 43 -8.88 3.21 -3.25
CA PRO A 43 -8.27 2.02 -2.64
C PRO A 43 -8.90 1.67 -1.29
N ALA A 44 -9.27 2.65 -0.46
CA ALA A 44 -9.93 2.40 0.82
C ALA A 44 -11.32 1.76 0.62
N ALA A 45 -12.11 2.23 -0.34
CA ALA A 45 -13.43 1.68 -0.66
C ALA A 45 -13.30 0.26 -1.23
N ILE A 46 -12.35 0.02 -2.14
CA ILE A 46 -12.06 -1.32 -2.68
C ILE A 46 -11.63 -2.26 -1.56
N ALA A 47 -10.74 -1.82 -0.66
CA ALA A 47 -10.29 -2.62 0.47
C ALA A 47 -11.46 -2.93 1.42
N ALA A 48 -12.30 -1.95 1.75
CA ALA A 48 -13.47 -2.13 2.59
C ALA A 48 -14.47 -3.13 1.98
N LEU A 49 -14.75 -3.00 0.68
CA LEU A 49 -15.63 -3.91 -0.05
C LEU A 49 -15.07 -5.34 -0.09
N ALA A 50 -13.77 -5.48 -0.35
CA ALA A 50 -13.10 -6.78 -0.36
C ALA A 50 -13.13 -7.44 1.03
N LEU A 51 -12.88 -6.67 2.10
CA LEU A 51 -12.95 -7.15 3.47
C LEU A 51 -14.37 -7.57 3.86
N ALA A 52 -15.37 -6.76 3.51
CA ALA A 52 -16.77 -7.08 3.76
C ALA A 52 -17.16 -8.38 3.01
N ALA A 53 -16.85 -8.46 1.72
CA ALA A 53 -17.11 -9.65 0.92
C ALA A 53 -16.43 -10.89 1.52
N ALA A 54 -15.15 -10.79 1.92
CA ALA A 54 -14.42 -11.88 2.55
C ALA A 54 -15.03 -12.30 3.90
N PHE A 55 -15.44 -11.34 4.73
CA PHE A 55 -16.08 -11.59 6.02
C PHE A 55 -17.42 -12.31 5.86
N PHE A 56 -18.30 -11.79 5.00
CA PHE A 56 -19.61 -12.41 4.73
C PHE A 56 -19.44 -13.79 4.08
N ALA A 57 -18.52 -13.93 3.11
CA ALA A 57 -18.20 -15.20 2.49
C ALA A 57 -17.72 -16.25 3.50
N ALA A 58 -16.81 -15.88 4.42
CA ALA A 58 -16.28 -16.78 5.43
C ALA A 58 -17.32 -17.14 6.51
N ARG A 59 -18.24 -16.21 6.83
CA ARG A 59 -19.34 -16.44 7.78
C ARG A 59 -20.40 -17.38 7.20
N LEU A 60 -20.78 -17.18 5.94
CA LEU A 60 -21.90 -17.88 5.30
C LEU A 60 -21.51 -19.24 4.70
N SER A 61 -20.23 -19.45 4.36
CA SER A 61 -19.78 -20.68 3.71
C SER A 61 -18.64 -21.38 4.47
N PRO A 62 -18.88 -22.59 5.00
CA PRO A 62 -17.83 -23.43 5.58
C PRO A 62 -16.70 -23.79 4.61
N ARG A 63 -16.99 -23.84 3.29
CA ARG A 63 -15.98 -24.10 2.25
C ARG A 63 -15.06 -22.88 2.06
N LEU A 64 -15.62 -21.68 2.00
CA LEU A 64 -14.85 -20.45 1.87
C LEU A 64 -14.03 -20.14 3.12
N ARG A 65 -14.54 -20.48 4.31
CA ARG A 65 -13.76 -20.39 5.55
C ARG A 65 -12.50 -21.26 5.54
N ARG A 66 -12.61 -22.49 5.00
CA ARG A 66 -11.44 -23.38 4.81
C ARG A 66 -10.49 -22.87 3.75
N LEU A 67 -11.01 -22.26 2.68
CA LEU A 67 -10.19 -21.64 1.64
C LEU A 67 -9.43 -20.42 2.19
N ALA A 68 -10.10 -19.54 2.93
CA ALA A 68 -9.50 -18.38 3.58
C ALA A 68 -8.40 -18.77 4.58
N ALA A 69 -8.55 -19.92 5.26
CA ALA A 69 -7.49 -20.46 6.12
C ALA A 69 -6.23 -20.88 5.35
N ARG A 70 -6.32 -21.14 4.04
CA ARG A 70 -5.20 -21.47 3.15
C ARG A 70 -4.62 -20.24 2.43
N VAL A 71 -5.29 -19.09 2.48
CA VAL A 71 -4.81 -17.84 1.88
C VAL A 71 -3.56 -17.37 2.63
N HIS A 72 -2.59 -16.87 1.87
CA HIS A 72 -1.36 -16.32 2.41
C HIS A 72 -1.66 -15.24 3.47
N ARG A 73 -1.12 -15.43 4.68
CA ARG A 73 -1.17 -14.43 5.75
C ARG A 73 0.17 -13.69 5.79
N PRO A 74 0.24 -12.44 5.31
CA PRO A 74 1.48 -11.67 5.41
C PRO A 74 1.85 -11.53 6.90
N SER A 75 3.10 -11.81 7.22
CA SER A 75 3.60 -11.64 8.58
C SER A 75 3.77 -10.14 8.91
N LEU A 76 3.75 -9.78 10.19
CA LEU A 76 4.06 -8.41 10.62
C LEU A 76 5.41 -7.93 10.11
N ARG A 77 6.39 -8.85 9.99
CA ARG A 77 7.70 -8.55 9.41
C ARG A 77 7.60 -8.17 7.92
N HIS A 78 6.77 -8.86 7.15
CA HIS A 78 6.52 -8.52 5.74
C HIS A 78 5.89 -7.14 5.60
N ALA A 79 4.86 -6.85 6.41
CA ALA A 79 4.22 -5.53 6.43
C ALA A 79 5.21 -4.43 6.85
N GLY A 80 6.01 -4.67 7.89
CA GLY A 80 7.05 -3.74 8.34
C GLY A 80 8.12 -3.48 7.28
N GLN A 81 8.53 -4.50 6.52
CA GLN A 81 9.48 -4.34 5.41
C GLN A 81 8.90 -3.49 4.28
N MET A 82 7.62 -3.71 3.92
CA MET A 82 6.92 -2.90 2.92
C MET A 82 6.84 -1.43 3.35
N LEU A 83 6.37 -1.18 4.57
CA LEU A 83 6.21 0.17 5.11
C LEU A 83 7.55 0.89 5.28
N GLY A 84 8.56 0.19 5.82
CA GLY A 84 9.90 0.73 5.98
C GLY A 84 10.54 1.12 4.64
N ALA A 85 10.44 0.25 3.63
CA ALA A 85 10.94 0.56 2.29
C ALA A 85 10.20 1.75 1.67
N ALA A 86 8.87 1.80 1.79
CA ALA A 86 8.09 2.91 1.27
C ALA A 86 8.49 4.24 1.92
N ALA A 87 8.61 4.28 3.25
CA ALA A 87 9.00 5.47 4.00
C ALA A 87 10.43 5.93 3.68
N LEU A 88 11.38 4.98 3.61
CA LEU A 88 12.78 5.29 3.27
C LEU A 88 12.89 5.82 1.84
N THR A 89 12.23 5.20 0.87
CA THR A 89 12.28 5.65 -0.51
C THR A 89 11.64 7.02 -0.68
N ALA A 90 10.42 7.23 -0.15
CA ALA A 90 9.75 8.51 -0.22
C ALA A 90 10.57 9.62 0.49
N GLY A 91 11.07 9.34 1.70
CA GLY A 91 11.90 10.27 2.44
C GLY A 91 13.20 10.62 1.71
N SER A 92 13.89 9.62 1.16
CA SER A 92 15.15 9.84 0.42
C SER A 92 14.93 10.68 -0.83
N ILE A 93 13.90 10.35 -1.64
CA ILE A 93 13.57 11.13 -2.84
C ILE A 93 13.24 12.57 -2.45
N HIS A 94 12.42 12.77 -1.41
CA HIS A 94 12.03 14.10 -0.97
C HIS A 94 13.24 14.92 -0.47
N LEU A 95 14.10 14.33 0.35
CA LEU A 95 15.29 15.01 0.89
C LEU A 95 16.33 15.30 -0.19
N ILE A 96 16.53 14.41 -1.17
CA ILE A 96 17.49 14.64 -2.27
C ILE A 96 16.97 15.74 -3.21
N LEU A 97 15.68 15.72 -3.54
CA LEU A 97 15.10 16.66 -4.50
C LEU A 97 14.77 18.03 -3.89
N HIS A 98 14.55 18.12 -2.56
CA HIS A 98 14.12 19.37 -1.90
C HIS A 98 14.92 19.76 -0.65
N GLY A 99 15.66 18.84 -0.01
CA GLY A 99 16.39 19.10 1.23
C GLY A 99 17.83 19.60 1.06
N LEU A 100 18.32 19.69 -0.18
CA LEU A 100 19.67 20.17 -0.54
C LEU A 100 19.66 21.55 -1.23
N THR A 101 18.52 22.24 -1.25
CA THR A 101 18.33 23.60 -1.79
C THR A 101 17.71 24.50 -0.75
#